data_AF-A0A925NQA7-F1
#
_entry.id   AF-A0A925NQA7-F1
#
_cell.length_a   1.000
_cell.length_b   1.000
_cell.length_c   1.000
_cell.angle_alpha   90.00
_cell.angle_beta   90.00
_cell.angle_gamma   90.00
#
_symmetry.space_group_name_H-M   'P 1'
#
loop_
_entity.id
_entity.type
_entity.pdbx_description
1 polymer ?
#
loop_
_entity_poly.entity_id
_entity_poly.type
_entity_poly.pdbx_seq_one_letter_code
_entity_poly.pdbx_strand_id
1 'polypeptide(L)'
;MQKVESGILYINSPQSKLEGEIGVFHGIFLTGAKIAGSGECGYPAIKRLLEIEEGTFTYIDVGSRGLGDLEENLKLRITQIINLMPNLPTNIDLAMGKNTLNRIRAMDTASMTETTETAEQHKVDKQVAEQLRAIDEKTMNFRALIFWGVFLVVSCGVALAFYIK
;
A
#
# COMPACT_ATOMS: atom_id res chain seq x y z
N MET A 1 -13.96 8.27 24.56
CA MET A 1 -13.57 9.32 23.58
C MET A 1 -14.56 9.25 22.44
N GLN A 2 -15.29 10.34 22.19
CA GLN A 2 -16.27 10.43 21.11
C GLN A 2 -15.54 10.31 19.78
N LYS A 3 -15.97 9.36 18.93
CA LYS A 3 -15.31 9.09 17.65
C LYS A 3 -15.73 10.18 16.67
N VAL A 4 -14.87 11.16 16.46
CA VAL A 4 -15.07 12.23 15.48
C VAL A 4 -15.00 11.60 14.08
N GLU A 5 -16.12 11.61 13.37
CA GLU A 5 -16.24 10.98 12.06
C GLU A 5 -15.66 11.88 10.96
N SER A 6 -15.97 13.18 11.02
CA SER A 6 -15.42 14.23 10.17
C SER A 6 -15.21 15.51 10.97
N GLY A 7 -14.12 16.22 10.73
CA GLY A 7 -13.81 17.50 11.35
C GLY A 7 -13.11 18.44 10.38
N ILE A 8 -13.24 19.74 10.62
CA ILE A 8 -12.59 20.79 9.84
C ILE A 8 -11.60 21.49 10.75
N LEU A 9 -10.34 21.59 10.32
CA LEU A 9 -9.31 22.38 10.97
C LEU A 9 -9.22 23.73 10.26
N TYR A 10 -9.68 24.78 10.93
CA TYR A 10 -9.55 26.15 10.48
C TYR A 10 -8.21 26.73 10.95
N ILE A 11 -7.49 27.35 10.03
CA ILE A 11 -6.15 27.89 10.25
C ILE A 11 -6.17 29.36 9.83
N ASN A 12 -5.82 30.25 10.75
CA ASN A 12 -5.66 31.67 10.47
C ASN A 12 -4.28 32.15 10.94
N SER A 13 -3.43 32.56 10.00
CA SER A 13 -2.16 33.22 10.32
C SER A 13 -2.22 34.70 9.99
N PRO A 14 -2.28 35.60 11.00
CA PRO A 14 -2.26 37.04 10.77
C PRO A 14 -0.92 37.54 10.21
N GLN A 15 0.19 36.85 10.50
CA GLN A 15 1.51 37.21 9.96
C GLN A 15 1.64 36.85 8.47
N SER A 16 1.24 35.63 8.10
CA SER A 16 1.32 35.19 6.71
C SER A 16 0.14 35.68 5.84
N LYS A 17 -0.88 36.31 6.45
CA LYS A 17 -2.16 36.68 5.82
C LYS A 17 -2.79 35.49 5.07
N LEU A 18 -2.66 34.30 5.65
CA LEU A 18 -3.20 33.06 5.11
C LEU A 18 -4.33 32.58 6.02
N GLU A 19 -5.48 32.37 5.41
CA GLU A 19 -6.64 31.75 6.05
C GLU A 19 -7.00 30.53 5.23
N GLY A 20 -7.30 29.42 5.90
CA GLY A 20 -7.69 28.21 5.21
C GLY A 20 -8.30 27.16 6.11
N GLU A 21 -8.86 26.16 5.46
CA GLU A 21 -9.59 25.06 6.08
C GLU A 21 -8.98 23.75 5.61
N ILE A 22 -8.76 22.81 6.52
CA ILE A 22 -8.31 21.45 6.22
C ILE A 22 -9.38 20.47 6.67
N GLY A 23 -9.83 19.61 5.77
CA GLY A 23 -10.76 18.55 6.06
C GLY A 23 -10.06 17.35 6.69
N VAL A 24 -10.59 16.85 7.79
CA VAL A 24 -10.07 15.70 8.52
C VAL A 24 -11.16 14.63 8.64
N PHE A 25 -10.89 13.45 8.13
CA PHE A 25 -11.77 12.29 8.23
C PHE A 25 -11.23 11.28 9.25
N HIS A 26 -12.14 10.80 10.10
CA HIS A 26 -11.86 9.83 11.17
C HIS A 26 -10.71 10.22 12.11
N GLY A 27 -10.40 11.52 12.20
CA GLY A 27 -9.28 12.04 13.00
C GLY A 27 -7.89 11.59 12.54
N ILE A 28 -7.75 10.91 11.41
CA ILE A 28 -6.48 10.31 10.96
C ILE A 28 -6.14 10.59 9.50
N PHE A 29 -7.12 10.94 8.67
CA PHE A 29 -6.94 11.21 7.26
C PHE A 29 -7.23 12.68 6.97
N LEU A 30 -6.37 13.37 6.23
CA LEU A 30 -6.67 14.66 5.64
C LEU A 30 -7.32 14.44 4.28
N THR A 31 -8.54 14.96 4.06
CA THR A 31 -9.34 14.77 2.83
C THR A 31 -9.06 15.80 1.75
N GLY A 32 -8.63 16.99 2.16
CA GLY A 32 -8.44 18.14 1.30
C GLY A 32 -8.18 19.38 2.15
N ALA A 33 -7.79 20.46 1.49
CA ALA A 33 -7.73 21.77 2.13
C ALA A 33 -8.10 22.86 1.11
N LYS A 34 -8.42 24.04 1.62
CA LYS A 34 -8.75 25.20 0.82
C LYS A 34 -8.15 26.43 1.46
N ILE A 35 -7.50 27.28 0.66
CA ILE A 35 -7.00 28.58 1.10
C ILE A 35 -7.98 29.66 0.64
N ALA A 36 -8.41 30.51 1.57
CA ALA A 36 -9.23 31.67 1.27
C ALA A 36 -8.44 32.66 0.42
N GLY A 37 -9.00 33.07 -0.71
CA GLY A 37 -8.44 34.10 -1.59
C GLY A 37 -7.40 33.63 -2.62
N SER A 38 -6.78 32.46 -2.47
CA SER A 38 -5.77 31.96 -3.43
C SER A 38 -6.35 31.05 -4.51
N GLY A 39 -7.56 30.51 -4.31
CA GLY A 39 -8.12 29.46 -5.18
C GLY A 39 -7.35 28.14 -5.15
N GLU A 40 -6.31 28.04 -4.32
CA GLU A 40 -5.55 26.82 -4.08
C GLU A 40 -6.40 25.86 -3.24
N CYS A 41 -6.66 24.68 -3.78
CA CYS A 41 -7.35 23.60 -3.11
C CYS A 41 -6.50 22.31 -3.12
N GLY A 42 -6.79 21.40 -2.20
CA GLY A 42 -6.17 20.08 -2.11
C GLY A 42 -4.80 20.06 -1.48
N TYR A 43 -3.90 19.25 -2.02
CA TYR A 43 -2.55 19.07 -1.51
C TYR A 43 -1.68 20.35 -1.47
N PRO A 44 -1.65 21.22 -2.50
CA PRO A 44 -0.87 22.45 -2.40
C PRO A 44 -1.37 23.36 -1.28
N ALA A 45 -2.69 23.38 -1.05
CA ALA A 45 -3.29 24.08 0.09
C ALA A 45 -2.89 23.45 1.43
N ILE A 46 -2.92 22.12 1.55
CA ILE A 46 -2.48 21.40 2.77
C ILE A 46 -1.03 21.75 3.08
N LYS A 47 -0.14 21.66 2.10
CA LYS A 47 1.29 21.94 2.27
C LYS A 47 1.49 23.35 2.80
N ARG A 48 0.89 24.34 2.15
CA ARG A 48 1.06 25.75 2.50
C ARG A 48 0.44 26.11 3.84
N LEU A 49 -0.66 25.47 4.23
CA LEU A 49 -1.26 25.65 5.55
C LEU A 49 -0.47 24.96 6.67
N LEU A 50 0.19 23.83 6.38
CA LEU A 50 1.05 23.13 7.35
C LEU A 50 2.45 23.75 7.49
N GLU A 51 2.88 24.57 6.53
CA GLU A 51 4.10 25.39 6.63
C GLU A 51 3.92 26.59 7.59
N ILE A 52 2.71 26.86 8.06
CA ILE A 52 2.43 27.93 9.01
C ILE A 52 2.90 27.51 10.40
N GLU A 53 3.98 28.13 10.89
CA GLU A 53 4.49 27.91 12.25
C GLU A 53 3.69 28.70 13.31
N GLU A 54 3.22 29.90 12.97
CA GLU A 54 2.52 30.80 13.89
C GLU A 54 1.12 31.16 13.36
N GLY A 55 0.09 30.82 14.13
CA GLY A 55 -1.30 31.09 13.79
C GLY A 55 -2.30 30.60 14.83
N THR A 56 -3.57 30.87 14.56
CA THR A 56 -4.71 30.33 15.32
C THR A 56 -5.23 29.08 14.61
N PHE A 57 -5.23 27.97 15.33
CA PHE A 57 -5.70 26.67 14.85
C PHE A 57 -6.98 26.30 15.60
N THR A 58 -8.10 26.18 14.89
CA THR A 58 -9.40 25.84 15.48
C THR A 58 -9.92 24.56 14.85
N TYR A 59 -10.15 23.53 15.66
CA TYR A 59 -10.71 22.28 15.20
C TYR A 59 -12.22 22.22 15.49
N ILE A 60 -13.02 21.98 14.44
CA ILE A 60 -14.47 21.92 14.49
C ILE A 60 -14.91 20.50 14.11
N ASP A 61 -15.59 19.81 15.01
CA ASP A 61 -16.23 18.52 14.70
C ASP A 61 -17.53 18.77 13.93
N VAL A 62 -17.60 18.29 12.69
CA VAL A 62 -18.80 18.38 11.83
C VAL A 62 -19.61 17.08 11.84
N GLY A 63 -19.18 16.07 12.59
CA GLY A 63 -19.88 14.79 12.75
C GLY A 63 -20.14 14.11 11.42
N SER A 64 -21.41 13.79 11.16
CA SER A 64 -21.87 13.11 9.96
C SER A 64 -22.29 14.04 8.82
N ARG A 65 -22.16 15.37 8.97
CA ARG A 65 -22.56 16.33 7.92
C ARG A 65 -21.68 16.32 6.66
N GLY A 66 -20.64 15.50 6.63
CA GLY A 66 -19.70 15.41 5.51
C GLY A 66 -18.78 16.62 5.43
N LEU A 67 -17.73 16.52 4.63
CA LEU A 67 -16.71 17.58 4.49
C LEU A 67 -17.00 18.52 3.31
N GLY A 68 -18.08 18.27 2.57
CA GLY A 68 -18.57 19.13 1.49
C GLY A 68 -17.49 19.37 0.42
N ASP A 69 -17.18 20.64 0.17
CA ASP A 69 -16.17 21.08 -0.79
C ASP A 69 -14.73 20.66 -0.44
N LEU A 70 -14.48 20.12 0.75
CA LEU A 70 -13.18 19.59 1.18
C LEU A 70 -13.03 18.08 0.95
N GLU A 71 -13.98 17.42 0.30
CA GLU A 71 -13.92 16.01 -0.10
C GLU A 71 -13.18 15.82 -1.43
N GLU A 72 -11.92 16.22 -1.50
CA GLU A 72 -11.10 16.01 -2.70
C GLU A 72 -10.54 14.57 -2.83
N ASN A 73 -11.06 13.64 -2.02
CA ASN A 73 -10.68 12.22 -1.99
C ASN A 73 -9.16 12.00 -1.77
N LEU A 74 -8.46 13.01 -1.27
CA LEU A 74 -7.08 12.93 -0.86
C LEU A 74 -7.08 12.09 0.43
N LYS A 75 -6.50 10.89 0.44
CA LYS A 75 -6.51 10.03 1.65
C LYS A 75 -5.15 10.05 2.33
N LEU A 76 -4.69 11.24 2.70
CA LEU A 76 -3.38 11.42 3.32
C LEU A 76 -3.46 11.13 4.82
N ARG A 77 -2.63 10.22 5.32
CA ARG A 77 -2.60 9.92 6.75
C ARG A 77 -1.77 10.99 7.48
N ILE A 78 -2.32 11.56 8.55
CA ILE A 78 -1.66 12.60 9.35
C ILE A 78 -0.28 12.13 9.85
N THR A 79 -0.16 10.87 10.27
CA THR A 79 1.12 10.31 10.75
C THR A 79 2.20 10.26 9.68
N GLN A 80 1.83 10.13 8.40
CA GLN A 80 2.80 10.17 7.30
C GLN A 80 3.31 11.59 7.07
N ILE A 81 2.41 12.57 7.17
CA ILE A 81 2.73 13.99 7.01
C ILE A 81 3.64 14.48 8.14
N ILE A 82 3.35 14.12 9.40
CA ILE A 82 4.18 14.51 10.56
C ILE A 82 5.65 14.10 10.38
N ASN A 83 5.90 12.91 9.84
CA ASN A 83 7.27 12.42 9.61
C ASN A 83 7.99 13.12 8.45
N LEU A 84 7.25 13.81 7.58
CA LEU A 84 7.79 14.51 6.41
C LEU A 84 7.94 16.01 6.65
N MET A 85 7.39 16.54 7.76
CA MET A 85 7.62 17.93 8.15
C MET A 85 9.05 18.12 8.68
N PRO A 86 9.73 19.24 8.35
CA PRO A 86 9.23 20.41 7.62
C PRO A 86 9.34 20.31 6.08
N ASN A 87 10.02 19.30 5.53
CA ASN A 87 10.27 19.17 4.10
C ASN A 87 9.17 18.40 3.35
N LEU A 88 7.96 18.98 3.26
CA LEU A 88 6.87 18.36 2.51
C LEU A 88 7.17 18.37 1.00
N PRO A 89 7.14 17.21 0.31
CA PRO A 89 7.40 17.14 -1.11
C PRO A 89 6.30 17.85 -1.90
N THR A 90 6.63 18.41 -3.07
CA THR A 90 5.69 19.15 -3.92
C THR A 90 4.63 18.28 -4.60
N ASN A 91 4.85 16.97 -4.69
CA ASN A 91 3.91 16.02 -5.29
C ASN A 91 3.26 15.10 -4.24
N ILE A 92 1.94 14.92 -4.37
CA ILE A 92 1.13 13.99 -3.57
C ILE A 92 1.73 12.58 -3.57
N ASP A 93 2.21 12.10 -4.72
CA ASP A 93 2.78 10.76 -4.88
C ASP A 93 4.01 10.49 -4.00
N LEU A 94 4.75 11.55 -3.68
CA LEU A 94 5.92 11.48 -2.82
C LEU A 94 5.53 11.53 -1.33
N ALA A 95 4.50 12.29 -0.96
CA ALA A 95 4.00 12.38 0.42
C ALA A 95 3.12 11.19 0.84
N MET A 96 2.39 10.58 -0.09
CA MET A 96 1.73 9.29 0.13
C MET A 96 2.73 8.16 0.37
N GLY A 97 4.03 8.45 0.21
CA GLY A 97 5.12 7.63 0.68
C GLY A 97 5.02 6.27 0.05
N LYS A 98 5.45 6.15 -1.22
CA LYS A 98 5.97 4.92 -1.82
C LYS A 98 5.34 3.70 -1.16
N ASN A 99 4.04 3.49 -1.39
CA ASN A 99 3.34 2.27 -0.99
C ASN A 99 3.86 1.18 -1.92
N THR A 100 5.15 0.86 -1.76
CA THR A 100 5.95 -0.07 -2.55
C THR A 100 5.28 -1.42 -2.52
N LEU A 101 4.60 -1.77 -1.43
CA LEU A 101 3.77 -2.98 -1.37
C LEU A 101 2.57 -2.96 -2.33
N ASN A 102 1.81 -1.87 -2.41
CA ASN A 102 0.71 -1.78 -3.37
C ASN A 102 1.19 -1.60 -4.81
N ARG A 103 2.32 -0.92 -5.04
CA ARG A 103 2.91 -0.84 -6.37
C ARG A 103 3.51 -2.17 -6.83
N ILE A 104 4.09 -2.98 -5.94
CA ILE A 104 4.57 -4.33 -6.29
C ILE A 104 3.39 -5.23 -6.71
N ARG A 105 2.24 -5.15 -6.02
CA ARG A 105 1.02 -5.86 -6.46
C ARG A 105 0.42 -5.29 -7.75
N ALA A 106 0.40 -3.96 -7.91
CA ALA A 106 -0.12 -3.33 -9.12
C ALA A 106 0.82 -3.53 -10.33
N MET A 107 2.13 -3.69 -10.12
CA MET A 107 3.10 -3.97 -11.17
C MET A 107 3.00 -5.44 -11.62
N ASP A 108 2.74 -6.38 -10.70
CA ASP A 108 2.33 -7.76 -11.06
C ASP A 108 1.03 -7.80 -11.89
N THR A 109 0.13 -6.82 -11.69
CA THR A 109 -1.17 -6.79 -12.38
C THR A 109 -1.13 -5.98 -13.69
N ALA A 110 -0.34 -4.91 -13.74
CA ALA A 110 -0.17 -4.06 -14.93
C ALA A 110 0.76 -4.70 -15.98
N SER A 111 1.67 -5.60 -15.56
CA SER A 111 2.39 -6.48 -16.48
C SER A 111 1.49 -7.48 -17.21
N MET A 112 0.19 -7.54 -16.91
CA MET A 112 -0.79 -8.35 -17.64
C MET A 112 -1.68 -7.56 -18.61
N THR A 113 -1.62 -6.22 -18.67
CA THR A 113 -2.62 -5.45 -19.45
C THR A 113 -2.05 -4.56 -20.55
N GLU A 114 -0.74 -4.34 -20.63
CA GLU A 114 -0.14 -3.58 -21.74
C GLU A 114 1.08 -4.30 -22.31
N THR A 115 0.87 -5.37 -23.07
CA THR A 115 1.80 -5.65 -24.18
C THR A 115 1.07 -6.32 -25.32
N THR A 116 0.75 -5.50 -26.30
CA THR A 116 0.45 -5.87 -27.69
C THR A 116 1.67 -6.56 -28.31
N GLU A 117 2.07 -7.75 -27.83
CA GLU A 117 3.14 -8.58 -28.41
C GLU A 117 2.79 -10.08 -28.32
N THR A 118 1.58 -10.40 -28.77
CA THR A 118 0.95 -11.74 -28.71
C THR A 118 1.63 -12.83 -29.56
N ALA A 119 2.84 -12.60 -30.10
CA ALA A 119 3.53 -13.56 -30.97
C ALA A 119 4.81 -14.17 -30.35
N GLU A 120 5.55 -13.46 -29.50
CA GLU A 120 6.82 -13.96 -28.95
C GLU A 120 6.67 -14.61 -27.56
N GLN A 121 5.81 -14.08 -26.69
CA GLN A 121 5.54 -14.70 -25.37
C GLN A 121 4.93 -16.10 -25.47
N HIS A 122 4.19 -16.40 -26.54
CA HIS A 122 3.57 -17.72 -26.69
C HIS A 122 4.59 -18.85 -26.93
N LYS A 123 5.83 -18.53 -27.34
CA LYS A 123 6.92 -19.51 -27.42
C LYS A 123 7.62 -19.68 -26.07
N VAL A 124 7.79 -18.59 -25.31
CA VAL A 124 8.43 -18.61 -24.00
C VAL A 124 7.55 -19.34 -22.99
N ASP A 125 6.25 -19.10 -22.97
CA ASP A 125 5.31 -19.77 -22.06
C ASP A 125 5.19 -21.27 -22.33
N LYS A 126 5.27 -21.69 -23.60
CA LYS A 126 5.31 -23.12 -23.95
C LYS A 126 6.59 -23.79 -23.47
N GLN A 127 7.74 -23.14 -23.63
CA GLN A 127 9.02 -23.67 -23.16
C GLN A 127 9.08 -23.75 -21.62
N VAL A 128 8.55 -22.75 -20.91
CA VAL A 128 8.50 -22.76 -19.45
C VAL A 128 7.51 -23.82 -18.93
N ALA A 129 6.35 -23.99 -19.58
CA ALA A 129 5.40 -25.03 -19.21
C ALA A 129 5.93 -26.46 -19.45
N GLU A 130 6.67 -26.68 -20.55
CA GLU A 130 7.34 -27.96 -20.82
C GLU A 130 8.47 -28.23 -19.82
N GLN A 131 9.26 -27.21 -19.45
CA GLN A 131 10.29 -27.35 -18.41
C GLN A 131 9.69 -27.67 -17.04
N LEU A 132 8.58 -27.04 -16.68
CA LEU A 132 7.88 -27.33 -15.41
C LEU A 132 7.33 -28.75 -15.38
N ARG A 133 6.74 -29.25 -16.48
CA ARG A 133 6.28 -30.65 -16.59
C ARG A 133 7.42 -31.65 -16.49
N ALA A 134 8.55 -31.39 -17.16
CA ALA A 134 9.72 -32.25 -17.11
C ALA A 134 10.37 -32.29 -15.71
N ILE A 135 10.34 -31.17 -14.97
CA ILE A 135 10.81 -31.13 -13.59
C ILE A 135 9.85 -31.90 -12.68
N ASP A 136 8.55 -31.74 -12.83
CA ASP A 136 7.56 -32.40 -11.98
C ASP A 136 7.61 -33.93 -12.15
N GLU A 137 7.68 -34.41 -13.39
CA GLU A 137 7.85 -35.84 -13.72
C GLU A 137 9.13 -36.42 -13.08
N LYS A 138 10.23 -35.67 -13.11
CA LYS A 138 11.50 -36.10 -12.50
C LYS A 138 11.42 -36.15 -10.98
N THR A 139 10.66 -35.24 -10.34
CA THR A 139 10.48 -35.25 -8.89
C THR A 139 9.55 -36.37 -8.41
N MET A 140 8.58 -36.79 -9.24
CA MET A 140 7.64 -37.85 -8.88
C MET A 140 8.34 -39.22 -8.75
N ASN A 141 9.24 -39.53 -9.70
CA ASN A 141 10.04 -40.75 -9.65
C ASN A 141 11.04 -40.74 -8.49
N PHE A 142 11.61 -39.57 -8.16
CA PHE A 142 12.55 -39.44 -7.05
C PHE A 142 11.88 -39.62 -5.68
N ARG A 143 10.67 -39.06 -5.51
CA ARG A 143 9.86 -39.25 -4.29
C ARG A 143 9.50 -40.73 -4.09
N ALA A 144 9.09 -41.42 -5.16
CA ALA A 144 8.76 -42.84 -5.08
C ALA A 144 9.97 -43.69 -4.66
N LEU A 145 11.17 -43.42 -5.20
CA LEU A 145 12.38 -44.15 -4.87
C LEU A 145 12.77 -43.99 -3.39
N ILE A 146 12.60 -42.79 -2.82
CA ILE A 146 12.83 -42.54 -1.39
C ILE A 146 11.89 -43.38 -0.52
N PHE A 147 10.58 -43.40 -0.84
CA PHE A 147 9.61 -44.17 -0.05
C PHE A 147 9.91 -45.67 -0.07
N TRP A 148 10.21 -46.23 -1.26
CA TRP A 148 10.57 -47.63 -1.40
C TRP A 148 11.90 -47.97 -0.71
N GLY A 149 12.90 -47.09 -0.80
CA GLY A 149 14.19 -47.26 -0.13
C GLY A 149 14.05 -47.31 1.39
N VAL A 150 13.32 -46.36 1.98
CA VAL A 150 13.08 -46.34 3.43
C VAL A 150 12.29 -47.58 3.87
N PHE A 151 11.25 -47.96 3.13
CA PHE A 151 10.45 -49.15 3.44
C PHE A 151 11.30 -50.43 3.42
N LEU A 152 12.17 -50.60 2.43
CA LEU A 152 13.03 -51.78 2.31
C LEU A 152 14.06 -51.85 3.46
N VAL A 153 14.68 -50.72 3.81
CA VAL A 153 15.64 -50.65 4.92
C VAL A 153 14.97 -51.00 6.25
N VAL A 154 13.77 -50.44 6.52
CA VAL A 154 13.03 -50.75 7.75
C VAL A 154 12.60 -52.21 7.78
N SER A 155 12.09 -52.74 6.66
CA SER A 155 11.67 -54.16 6.57
C SER A 155 12.85 -55.12 6.80
N CYS A 156 14.02 -54.85 6.20
CA CYS A 156 15.23 -55.63 6.45
C CYS A 156 15.71 -55.53 7.90
N GLY A 157 15.65 -54.32 8.50
CA GLY A 157 16.02 -54.12 9.90
C GLY A 157 15.14 -54.93 10.86
N VAL A 158 13.82 -54.94 10.62
CA VAL A 158 12.87 -55.74 11.41
C VAL A 158 13.11 -57.24 11.20
N ALA A 159 13.33 -57.69 9.97
CA ALA A 159 13.60 -59.10 9.68
C ALA A 159 14.90 -59.60 10.35
N LEU A 160 15.97 -58.82 10.32
CA LEU A 160 17.22 -59.14 11.02
C LEU A 160 17.04 -59.17 12.54
N ALA A 161 16.27 -58.22 13.09
CA ALA A 161 15.97 -58.20 14.53
C ALA A 161 15.15 -59.42 14.99
N PHE A 162 14.27 -59.95 14.13
CA PHE A 162 13.54 -61.19 14.39
C PHE A 162 14.37 -62.46 14.20
N TYR A 163 15.39 -62.44 13.33
CA TYR A 163 16.23 -63.61 13.07
C TYR A 163 17.37 -63.79 14.08
N ILE A 164 17.82 -62.70 14.71
CA ILE A 164 18.88 -62.72 15.73
C ILE A 164 18.33 -63.07 17.14
N LYS A 165 17.00 -63.16 17.28
CA LYS A 165 16.30 -63.45 18.54
C LYS A 165 15.73 -64.86 18.53
#